data_AF-A0A956YI26-F1
#
_entry.id   AF-A0A956YI26-F1
#
_cell.length_a   1.000
_cell.length_b   1.000
_cell.length_c   1.000
_cell.angle_alpha   90.00
_cell.angle_beta   90.00
_cell.angle_gamma   90.00
#
_symmetry.space_group_name_H-M   'P 1'
#
loop_
_entity.id
_entity.type
_entity.pdbx_description
1 polymer ?
#
loop_
_entity_poly.entity_id
_entity_poly.type
_entity_poly.pdbx_seq_one_letter_code
_entity_poly.pdbx_strand_id
1 'polypeptide(L)'
;MDDLEKQIAFWRGSATEEWEVANELLALGRIRHALFWAHLALEKMLKAHVLHQTKQEPPKIHNLSRLLALTNLEVDQDKLKLLAEMNRYNIEGRYALMPVTLPEANQIQAYWSRIEGTLQWLRNQF
;
A
#
# COMPACT_ATOMS: atom_id res chain seq x y z
N MET A 1 16.50 -5.53 -20.57
CA MET A 1 15.84 -4.84 -19.46
C MET A 1 16.82 -3.82 -18.93
N ASP A 2 16.49 -2.54 -19.11
CA ASP A 2 17.28 -1.42 -18.62
C ASP A 2 17.37 -1.44 -17.08
N ASP A 3 18.36 -0.76 -16.50
CA ASP A 3 18.55 -0.74 -15.04
C ASP A 3 17.31 -0.20 -14.31
N LEU A 4 16.68 0.84 -14.87
CA LEU A 4 15.44 1.41 -14.36
C LEU A 4 14.29 0.39 -14.34
N GLU A 5 14.11 -0.38 -15.42
CA GLU A 5 13.04 -1.38 -15.51
C GLU A 5 13.22 -2.48 -14.45
N LYS A 6 14.47 -2.88 -14.16
CA LYS A 6 14.77 -3.83 -13.08
C LYS A 6 14.43 -3.26 -11.71
N GLN A 7 14.73 -1.98 -11.46
CA GLN A 7 14.39 -1.33 -10.20
C GLN A 7 12.87 -1.19 -10.04
N ILE A 8 12.13 -0.84 -11.09
CA ILE A 8 10.65 -0.83 -11.08
C ILE A 8 10.10 -2.23 -10.80
N ALA A 9 10.62 -3.25 -11.48
CA ALA A 9 10.23 -4.64 -11.26
C ALA A 9 10.52 -5.09 -9.83
N PHE A 10 11.63 -4.67 -9.23
CA PHE A 10 11.95 -4.94 -7.83
C PHE A 10 10.93 -4.35 -6.85
N TRP A 11 10.54 -3.09 -7.04
CA TRP A 11 9.51 -2.47 -6.19
C TRP A 11 8.14 -3.15 -6.36
N ARG A 12 7.76 -3.51 -7.59
CA ARG A 12 6.50 -4.24 -7.88
C ARG A 12 6.50 -5.65 -7.30
N GLY A 13 7.64 -6.34 -7.42
CA GLY A 13 7.85 -7.68 -6.88
C GLY A 13 7.71 -7.68 -5.38
N SER A 14 8.47 -6.82 -4.69
CA SER A 14 8.36 -6.80 -3.24
C SER A 14 6.99 -6.30 -2.75
N ALA A 15 6.36 -5.31 -3.40
CA ALA A 15 4.96 -4.94 -3.11
C ALA A 15 3.98 -6.14 -3.17
N THR A 16 4.28 -7.14 -3.99
CA THR A 16 3.52 -8.38 -4.08
C THR A 16 3.80 -9.31 -2.92
N GLU A 17 5.06 -9.47 -2.52
CA GLU A 17 5.45 -10.20 -1.30
C GLU A 17 4.78 -9.59 -0.04
N GLU A 18 4.75 -8.26 0.08
CA GLU A 18 4.06 -7.62 1.21
C GLU A 18 2.56 -7.93 1.24
N TRP A 19 1.92 -7.99 0.08
CA TRP A 19 0.51 -8.32 -0.04
C TRP A 19 0.23 -9.78 0.35
N GLU A 20 1.11 -10.71 -0.04
CA GLU A 20 1.01 -12.13 0.35
C GLU A 20 1.09 -12.27 1.88
N VAL A 21 2.09 -11.64 2.51
CA VAL A 21 2.23 -11.61 3.97
C VAL A 21 1.01 -10.97 4.65
N ALA A 22 0.46 -9.91 4.07
CA ALA A 22 -0.75 -9.27 4.58
C ALA A 22 -1.94 -10.23 4.61
N ASN A 23 -2.13 -11.03 3.56
CA ASN A 23 -3.21 -12.03 3.47
C ASN A 23 -3.02 -13.18 4.46
N GLU A 24 -1.80 -13.70 4.62
CA GLU A 24 -1.50 -14.73 5.62
C GLU A 24 -1.84 -14.26 7.04
N LEU A 25 -1.44 -13.04 7.39
CA LEU A 25 -1.73 -12.46 8.69
C LEU A 25 -3.22 -12.22 8.90
N LEU A 26 -3.95 -11.83 7.85
CA LEU A 26 -5.40 -11.70 7.93
C LEU A 26 -6.06 -13.06 8.20
N ALA A 27 -5.64 -14.11 7.48
CA ALA A 27 -6.15 -15.48 7.67
C ALA A 27 -5.89 -16.01 9.09
N LEU A 28 -4.78 -15.61 9.71
CA LEU A 28 -4.45 -15.92 11.11
C LEU A 28 -5.17 -15.03 12.14
N GLY A 29 -6.07 -14.14 11.72
CA GLY A 29 -6.78 -13.21 12.60
C GLY A 29 -5.91 -12.07 13.16
N ARG A 30 -4.68 -11.90 12.65
CA ARG A 30 -3.74 -10.86 13.10
C ARG A 30 -3.99 -9.54 12.37
N ILE A 31 -5.23 -9.03 12.46
CA ILE A 31 -5.76 -7.93 11.65
C ILE A 31 -4.87 -6.69 11.67
N ARG A 32 -4.42 -6.24 12.85
CA ARG A 32 -3.53 -5.06 12.96
C ARG A 32 -2.24 -5.24 12.14
N HIS A 33 -1.63 -6.42 12.22
CA HIS A 33 -0.40 -6.70 11.47
C HIS A 33 -0.70 -6.84 9.97
N ALA A 34 -1.81 -7.48 9.61
CA ALA A 34 -2.27 -7.57 8.23
C ALA A 34 -2.41 -6.18 7.59
N LEU A 35 -3.03 -5.22 8.30
CA LEU A 35 -3.21 -3.84 7.83
C LEU A 35 -1.89 -3.07 7.68
N PHE A 36 -0.90 -3.35 8.53
CA PHE A 36 0.44 -2.80 8.39
C PHE A 36 1.13 -3.30 7.12
N TRP A 37 1.08 -4.60 6.85
CA TRP A 37 1.66 -5.18 5.63
C TRP A 37 0.92 -4.76 4.38
N ALA A 38 -0.41 -4.64 4.44
CA ALA A 38 -1.21 -4.06 3.37
C ALA A 38 -0.83 -2.60 3.07
N HIS A 39 -0.53 -1.80 4.10
CA HIS A 39 0.03 -0.46 3.91
C HIS A 39 1.36 -0.50 3.17
N LEU A 40 2.29 -1.39 3.57
CA LEU A 40 3.59 -1.52 2.89
C LEU A 40 3.45 -1.94 1.43
N ALA A 41 2.52 -2.84 1.10
CA ALA A 41 2.24 -3.25 -0.27
C ALA A 41 1.84 -2.05 -1.15
N LEU A 42 0.91 -1.21 -0.65
CA LEU A 42 0.49 0.03 -1.33
C LEU A 42 1.65 1.03 -1.42
N GLU A 43 2.43 1.20 -0.35
CA GLU A 43 3.60 2.08 -0.31
C GLU A 43 4.61 1.72 -1.40
N LYS A 44 5.00 0.44 -1.47
CA LYS A 44 5.99 -0.04 -2.45
C LYS A 44 5.46 0.05 -3.88
N MET A 45 4.18 -0.22 -4.10
CA MET A 45 3.57 -0.05 -5.41
C MET A 45 3.57 1.42 -5.84
N LEU A 46 3.25 2.35 -4.95
CA LEU A 46 3.34 3.79 -5.25
C LEU A 46 4.79 4.23 -5.47
N LYS A 47 5.76 3.67 -4.73
CA LYS A 47 7.20 3.93 -4.96
C LYS A 47 7.67 3.45 -6.33
N ALA A 48 7.16 2.31 -6.80
CA ALA A 48 7.38 1.85 -8.17
C ALA A 48 6.87 2.88 -9.20
N HIS A 49 5.68 3.45 -8.96
CA HIS A 49 5.11 4.50 -9.81
C HIS A 49 5.88 5.81 -9.75
N VAL A 50 6.34 6.22 -8.56
CA VAL A 50 7.19 7.41 -8.42
C VAL A 50 8.47 7.23 -9.23
N LEU A 51 9.16 6.09 -9.08
CA LEU A 51 10.36 5.78 -9.86
C LEU A 51 10.05 5.76 -11.37
N HIS A 52 8.94 5.15 -11.77
CA HIS A 52 8.50 5.10 -13.16
C HIS A 52 8.27 6.50 -13.73
N GLN A 53 7.65 7.41 -12.97
CA GLN A 53 7.31 8.76 -13.41
C GLN A 53 8.51 9.71 -13.37
N THR A 54 9.28 9.72 -12.28
CA THR A 54 10.33 10.72 -12.04
C THR A 54 11.70 10.27 -12.54
N LYS A 55 11.89 8.96 -12.79
CA LYS A 55 13.18 8.33 -13.10
C LYS A 55 14.23 8.53 -11.99
N GLN A 56 13.78 8.84 -10.77
CA GLN A 56 14.60 9.10 -9.60
C GLN A 56 14.21 8.16 -8.46
N GLU A 57 15.14 7.91 -7.54
CA GLU A 57 14.87 7.11 -6.35
C GLU A 57 13.68 7.71 -5.57
N PRO A 58 12.67 6.90 -5.23
CA PRO A 58 11.51 7.40 -4.50
C PRO A 58 11.92 7.85 -3.09
N PRO A 59 11.33 8.95 -2.57
CA PRO A 59 11.70 9.46 -1.25
C PRO A 59 11.40 8.45 -0.14
N LYS A 60 12.21 8.49 0.93
CA LYS A 60 12.06 7.66 2.14
C LYS A 60 10.94 8.18 3.05
N ILE A 61 9.75 8.35 2.48
CA ILE A 61 8.51 8.69 3.18
C ILE A 61 7.54 7.51 3.09
N HIS A 62 6.57 7.50 4.02
CA HIS A 62 5.57 6.43 4.15
C HIS A 62 4.13 6.93 3.93
N ASN A 63 3.95 8.23 3.70
CA ASN A 63 2.63 8.79 3.49
C ASN A 63 2.17 8.51 2.06
N LEU A 64 1.15 7.66 1.89
CA LEU A 64 0.65 7.20 0.60
C LEU A 64 0.07 8.35 -0.23
N SER A 65 -0.60 9.31 0.41
CA SER A 65 -1.15 10.48 -0.28
C SER A 65 -0.04 11.37 -0.85
N ARG A 66 1.07 11.53 -0.12
CA ARG A 66 2.25 12.25 -0.61
C ARG A 66 2.97 11.50 -1.72
N LEU A 67 3.08 10.16 -1.63
CA LEU A 67 3.66 9.34 -2.69
C LEU A 67 2.82 9.43 -3.97
N LEU A 68 1.49 9.33 -3.86
CA LEU A 68 0.58 9.48 -4.98
C LEU A 68 0.76 10.83 -5.68
N ALA A 69 0.90 11.92 -4.92
CA ALA A 69 1.10 13.27 -5.45
C ALA A 69 2.43 13.45 -6.22
N LEU A 70 3.38 12.51 -6.10
CA LEU A 70 4.63 12.50 -6.87
C LEU A 70 4.51 11.68 -8.17
N THR A 71 3.33 11.11 -8.43
CA THR A 71 3.02 10.37 -9.66
C THR A 71 2.06 11.19 -10.53
N ASN A 72 1.88 10.78 -11.79
CA ASN A 72 0.82 11.33 -12.67
C ASN A 72 -0.47 10.50 -12.61
N LEU A 73 -0.68 9.69 -11.56
CA LEU A 73 -1.86 8.85 -11.45
C LEU A 73 -3.08 9.67 -11.04
N GLU A 74 -4.13 9.57 -11.84
CA GLU A 74 -5.46 10.09 -11.50
C GLU A 74 -6.30 8.97 -10.88
N VAL A 75 -6.64 9.14 -9.61
CA VAL A 75 -7.46 8.19 -8.85
C VAL A 75 -8.83 8.79 -8.56
N ASP A 76 -9.85 7.94 -8.44
CA ASP A 76 -11.14 8.37 -7.93
C ASP A 76 -11.10 8.72 -6.43
N GLN A 77 -12.17 9.36 -5.96
CA GLN A 77 -12.28 9.79 -4.56
C GLN A 77 -12.18 8.63 -3.57
N ASP A 78 -12.68 7.45 -3.93
CA ASP A 78 -12.69 6.28 -3.06
C ASP A 78 -11.28 5.73 -2.81
N LYS A 79 -10.46 5.63 -3.87
CA LYS A 79 -9.04 5.25 -3.78
C LYS A 79 -8.23 6.30 -3.04
N LEU A 80 -8.46 7.60 -3.32
CA LEU A 80 -7.79 8.69 -2.62
C LEU A 80 -8.06 8.62 -1.11
N LYS A 81 -9.32 8.45 -0.72
CA LYS A 81 -9.74 8.31 0.68
C LYS A 81 -9.11 7.07 1.31
N LEU A 82 -9.10 5.93 0.62
CA LEU A 82 -8.48 4.71 1.13
C LEU A 82 -6.97 4.89 1.37
N LEU A 83 -6.23 5.47 0.43
CA LEU A 83 -4.80 5.72 0.58
C LEU A 83 -4.52 6.65 1.78
N ALA A 84 -5.38 7.65 2.00
CA ALA A 84 -5.31 8.51 3.18
C ALA A 84 -5.57 7.73 4.48
N GLU A 85 -6.63 6.90 4.52
CA GLU A 85 -6.98 6.03 5.65
C GLU A 85 -5.84 5.08 6.01
N MET A 86 -5.22 4.44 5.01
CA MET A 86 -4.17 3.45 5.20
C MET A 86 -2.89 4.01 5.84
N ASN A 87 -2.67 5.33 5.84
CA ASN A 87 -1.51 5.95 6.49
C ASN A 87 -1.47 5.68 8.01
N ARG A 88 -2.63 5.55 8.66
CA ARG A 88 -2.67 5.34 10.11
C ARG A 88 -2.02 4.02 10.52
N TYR A 89 -2.19 2.98 9.70
CA TYR A 89 -1.69 1.65 9.98
C TYR A 89 -0.16 1.54 9.88
N ASN A 90 0.52 2.49 9.24
CA ASN A 90 1.98 2.53 9.23
C ASN A 90 2.56 2.78 10.64
N ILE A 91 1.97 3.71 11.39
CA ILE A 91 2.43 4.05 12.75
C ILE A 91 1.86 3.04 13.74
N GLU A 92 0.55 2.80 13.65
CA GLU A 92 -0.20 1.92 14.56
C GLU A 92 0.24 0.45 14.50
N GLY A 93 0.69 -0.02 13.33
CA GLY A 93 1.26 -1.35 13.18
C GLY A 93 2.58 -1.54 13.93
N ARG A 94 3.36 -0.46 14.08
CA ARG A 94 4.69 -0.46 14.73
C ARG A 94 4.61 -0.12 16.21
N TYR A 95 3.72 0.80 16.56
CA TYR A 95 3.59 1.36 17.88
C TYR A 95 2.15 1.20 18.35
N ALA A 96 1.89 0.14 19.13
CA ALA A 96 0.63 -0.02 19.85
C ALA A 96 0.52 0.98 21.04
N LEU A 97 0.95 2.23 20.83
CA LEU A 97 0.93 3.29 21.84
C LEU A 97 -0.49 3.85 22.05
N MET A 98 -1.39 3.63 21.10
CA MET A 98 -2.82 3.92 21.20
C MET A 98 -3.65 2.75 20.69
N PRO A 99 -4.91 2.59 21.16
CA PRO A 99 -5.84 1.63 20.58
C PRO A 99 -6.01 1.92 19.08
N VAL A 100 -5.55 1.00 18.25
CA VAL A 100 -5.80 1.03 16.82
C VAL A 100 -7.30 0.91 16.63
N THR A 101 -7.93 1.90 16.01
CA THR A 101 -9.28 1.67 15.50
C THR A 101 -9.12 0.60 14.42
N LEU A 102 -9.73 -0.55 14.62
CA LEU A 102 -9.75 -1.60 13.61
C LEU A 102 -11.11 -1.55 12.92
N PRO A 103 -11.20 -1.94 11.64
CA PRO A 103 -12.49 -2.25 11.05
C PRO A 103 -13.22 -3.27 11.94
N GLU A 104 -14.53 -3.10 12.10
CA GLU A 104 -15.34 -4.10 12.78
C GLU A 104 -15.23 -5.46 12.05
N ALA A 105 -15.39 -6.56 12.78
CA ALA A 105 -15.20 -7.90 12.23
C ALA A 105 -16.12 -8.19 11.02
N ASN A 106 -17.32 -7.61 10.99
CA ASN A 106 -18.27 -7.68 9.87
C ASN A 106 -17.86 -6.79 8.67
N GLN A 107 -16.98 -5.82 8.87
CA GLN A 107 -16.52 -4.87 7.85
C GLN A 107 -15.14 -5.20 7.29
N ILE A 108 -14.37 -6.07 7.96
CA ILE A 108 -12.99 -6.36 7.58
C ILE A 108 -12.87 -6.87 6.15
N GLN A 109 -13.80 -7.73 5.70
CA GLN A 109 -13.79 -8.27 4.35
C GLN A 109 -14.00 -7.18 3.30
N ALA A 110 -15.00 -6.31 3.50
CA ALA A 110 -15.26 -5.19 2.60
C ALA A 110 -14.08 -4.20 2.58
N TYR A 111 -13.48 -3.93 3.74
CA TYR A 111 -12.29 -3.09 3.83
C TYR A 111 -11.10 -3.71 3.10
N TRP A 112 -10.88 -5.02 3.24
CA TRP A 112 -9.82 -5.75 2.56
C TRP A 112 -10.01 -5.76 1.04
N SER A 113 -11.24 -5.96 0.55
CA SER A 113 -11.56 -5.87 -0.88
C SER A 113 -11.30 -4.48 -1.46
N ARG A 114 -11.51 -3.39 -0.69
CA ARG A 114 -11.13 -2.03 -1.12
C ARG A 114 -9.62 -1.89 -1.29
N ILE A 115 -8.84 -2.43 -0.35
CA ILE A 115 -7.37 -2.42 -0.41
C ILE A 115 -6.90 -3.22 -1.63
N GLU A 116 -7.39 -4.44 -1.78
CA GLU A 116 -7.04 -5.31 -2.90
C GLU A 116 -7.37 -4.65 -4.24
N GLY A 117 -8.58 -4.13 -4.40
CA GLY A 117 -9.00 -3.45 -5.63
C GLY A 117 -8.14 -2.23 -5.95
N THR A 118 -7.70 -1.47 -4.93
CA THR A 118 -6.79 -0.34 -5.11
C THR A 118 -5.39 -0.81 -5.52
N LEU A 119 -4.86 -1.87 -4.89
CA LEU A 119 -3.56 -2.43 -5.25
C LEU A 119 -3.56 -3.03 -6.66
N GLN A 120 -4.62 -3.76 -7.03
CA GLN A 120 -4.80 -4.29 -8.38
C GLN A 120 -4.91 -3.17 -9.41
N TRP A 121 -5.67 -2.11 -9.10
CA TRP A 121 -5.76 -0.95 -9.98
C TRP A 121 -4.38 -0.32 -10.20
N LEU A 122 -3.59 -0.09 -9.13
CA LEU A 122 -2.23 0.43 -9.22
C LEU A 122 -1.31 -0.47 -10.06
N ARG A 123 -1.42 -1.80 -9.92
CA ARG A 123 -0.64 -2.76 -10.72
C ARG A 123 -0.91 -2.66 -12.22
N ASN A 124 -2.12 -2.25 -12.59
CA ASN A 124 -2.56 -2.13 -13.98
C ASN A 124 -2.24 -0.77 -14.62
N GLN A 125 -1.55 0.14 -13.91
CA GLN A 125 -1.16 1.47 -14.44
C GLN A 125 0.27 1.52 -15.02
N PHE A 126 0.94 0.37 -15.19
CA PHE A 126 2.26 0.28 -15.82
C PHE A 126 2.17 -0.02 -17.31
#